data_AF-A0A2S7KP24-F1
#
_entry.id   AF-A0A2S7KP24-F1
#
_cell.length_a   1.000
_cell.length_b   1.000
_cell.length_c   1.000
_cell.angle_alpha   90.00
_cell.angle_beta   90.00
_cell.angle_gamma   90.00
#
_symmetry.space_group_name_H-M   'P 1'
#
loop_
_entity.id
_entity.type
_entity.pdbx_description
1 polymer ?
#
loop_
_entity_poly.entity_id
_entity_poly.type
_entity_poly.pdbx_seq_one_letter_code
_entity_poly.pdbx_strand_id
1 'polypeptide(L)'
;MKLTNEQFTEAGFIFEKANGNSHSDYEKQIIAESELTKFKPAELEQIIVDGLNSGIYKNEDERVSGYWSLSKIGNRTLIAEYKKWLRTELQNENGIAVFQILIGLDRLEEPAFNENRTGRGVHETELNLKDAKLYLQK
;
A
#
# COMPACT_ATOMS: atom_id res chain seq x y z
N MET A 1 -12.74 -2.87 -12.14
CA MET A 1 -12.01 -1.74 -12.77
C MET A 1 -10.52 -1.96 -12.54
N LYS A 2 -9.64 -1.59 -13.47
CA LYS A 2 -8.18 -1.61 -13.27
C LYS A 2 -7.68 -0.17 -13.19
N LEU A 3 -6.97 0.19 -12.12
CA LEU A 3 -6.38 1.53 -11.97
C LEU A 3 -4.99 1.60 -12.62
N THR A 4 -4.61 2.79 -13.09
CA THR A 4 -3.23 3.13 -13.48
C THR A 4 -2.40 3.59 -12.28
N ASN A 5 -1.08 3.72 -12.44
CA ASN A 5 -0.21 4.24 -11.37
C ASN A 5 -0.53 5.69 -10.98
N GLU A 6 -0.95 6.52 -11.96
CA GLU A 6 -1.44 7.88 -11.71
C GLU A 6 -2.72 7.84 -10.88
N GLN A 7 -3.65 6.97 -11.24
CA GLN A 7 -4.90 6.77 -10.51
C GLN A 7 -4.68 6.22 -9.09
N PHE A 8 -3.66 5.39 -8.86
CA PHE A 8 -3.27 4.99 -7.50
C PHE A 8 -2.75 6.17 -6.68
N THR A 9 -2.00 7.09 -7.31
CA THR A 9 -1.52 8.31 -6.67
C THR A 9 -2.70 9.19 -6.26
N GLU A 10 -3.63 9.42 -7.17
CA GLU A 10 -4.89 10.14 -6.90
C GLU A 10 -5.69 9.48 -5.76
N ALA A 11 -5.85 8.16 -5.80
CA ALA A 11 -6.55 7.40 -4.76
C ALA A 11 -5.90 7.57 -3.39
N GLY A 12 -4.56 7.53 -3.32
CA GLY A 12 -3.81 7.78 -2.10
C GLY A 12 -4.15 9.14 -1.47
N PHE A 13 -4.15 10.20 -2.28
CA PHE A 13 -4.49 11.55 -1.81
C PHE A 13 -5.98 11.69 -1.43
N ILE A 14 -6.88 11.02 -2.16
CA ILE A 14 -8.30 10.95 -1.78
C ILE A 14 -8.47 10.31 -0.40
N PHE A 15 -7.73 9.24 -0.11
CA PHE A 15 -7.74 8.57 1.19
C PHE A 15 -7.14 9.45 2.30
N GLU A 16 -5.99 10.08 2.06
CA GLU A 16 -5.39 11.00 3.02
C GLU A 16 -6.33 12.15 3.35
N LYS A 17 -7.01 12.72 2.34
CA LYS A 17 -7.99 13.79 2.53
C LYS A 17 -9.19 13.30 3.34
N ALA A 18 -9.68 12.10 3.09
CA ALA A 18 -10.78 11.49 3.86
C ALA A 18 -10.40 11.29 5.34
N ASN A 19 -9.12 11.07 5.62
CA ASN A 19 -8.56 10.95 6.97
C ASN A 19 -8.20 12.30 7.63
N GLY A 20 -8.48 13.42 6.97
CA GLY A 20 -8.22 14.75 7.52
C GLY A 20 -6.77 15.22 7.40
N ASN A 21 -5.93 14.54 6.61
CA ASN A 21 -4.56 14.98 6.37
C ASN A 21 -4.52 16.27 5.54
N SER A 22 -3.60 17.16 5.90
CA SER A 22 -3.31 18.37 5.11
C SER A 22 -2.65 18.00 3.78
N HIS A 23 -2.96 18.78 2.74
CA HIS A 23 -2.41 18.63 1.40
C HIS A 23 -1.85 19.97 0.92
N SER A 24 -0.79 19.91 0.13
CA SER A 24 -0.29 21.05 -0.65
C SER A 24 -1.30 21.48 -1.72
N ASP A 25 -1.13 22.69 -2.27
CA ASP A 25 -2.04 23.16 -3.33
C ASP A 25 -1.92 22.32 -4.61
N TYR A 26 -0.75 21.77 -4.88
CA TYR A 26 -0.53 20.82 -5.97
C TYR A 26 -1.35 19.53 -5.77
N GLU A 27 -1.30 18.92 -4.60
CA GLU A 27 -2.06 17.69 -4.31
C GLU A 27 -3.57 17.96 -4.29
N LYS A 28 -4.02 19.13 -3.79
CA LYS A 28 -5.42 19.53 -3.88
C LYS A 28 -5.90 19.63 -5.33
N GLN A 29 -5.06 20.13 -6.24
CA GLN A 29 -5.38 20.21 -7.65
C GLN A 29 -5.55 18.79 -8.25
N ILE A 30 -4.62 17.87 -7.96
CA ILE A 30 -4.74 16.46 -8.39
C ILE A 30 -6.06 15.85 -7.92
N ILE A 31 -6.42 16.03 -6.64
CA ILE A 31 -7.69 15.52 -6.11
C ILE A 31 -8.87 16.15 -6.84
N ALA A 32 -8.84 17.47 -7.10
CA ALA A 32 -9.95 18.17 -7.73
C ALA A 32 -10.18 17.75 -9.20
N GLU A 33 -9.11 17.41 -9.91
CA GLU A 33 -9.16 16.97 -11.31
C GLU A 33 -9.41 15.45 -11.44
N SER A 34 -9.22 14.69 -10.37
CA SER A 34 -9.38 13.23 -10.38
C SER A 34 -10.83 12.80 -10.61
N GLU A 35 -11.03 11.96 -11.63
CA GLU A 35 -12.30 11.28 -11.89
C GLU A 35 -12.66 10.25 -10.81
N LEU A 36 -11.74 9.91 -9.90
CA LEU A 36 -12.00 8.95 -8.82
C LEU A 36 -12.81 9.57 -7.68
N THR A 37 -12.91 10.90 -7.61
CA THR A 37 -13.73 11.61 -6.62
C THR A 37 -15.23 11.30 -6.69
N LYS A 38 -15.68 10.68 -7.78
CA LYS A 38 -17.06 10.17 -7.93
C LYS A 38 -17.34 8.94 -7.05
N PHE A 39 -16.30 8.22 -6.61
CA PHE A 39 -16.43 7.08 -5.72
C PHE A 39 -16.28 7.51 -4.26
N LYS A 40 -17.01 6.86 -3.37
CA LYS A 40 -16.72 6.98 -1.93
C LYS A 40 -15.37 6.32 -1.63
N PRO A 41 -14.59 6.79 -0.64
CA PRO A 41 -13.34 6.17 -0.25
C PRO A 41 -13.42 4.65 -0.04
N ALA A 42 -14.46 4.15 0.64
CA ALA A 42 -14.67 2.72 0.84
C ALA A 42 -14.94 1.92 -0.47
N GLU A 43 -15.60 2.54 -1.46
CA GLU A 43 -15.82 1.91 -2.76
C GLU A 43 -14.51 1.83 -3.54
N LEU A 44 -13.70 2.90 -3.49
CA LEU A 44 -12.39 2.95 -4.12
C LEU A 44 -11.40 1.96 -3.46
N GLU A 45 -11.44 1.84 -2.12
CA GLU A 45 -10.72 0.81 -1.37
C GLU A 45 -11.02 -0.59 -1.94
N GLN A 46 -12.31 -0.94 -2.03
CA GLN A 46 -12.72 -2.26 -2.51
C GLN A 46 -12.28 -2.51 -3.95
N ILE A 47 -12.36 -1.50 -4.84
CA ILE A 47 -11.87 -1.60 -6.22
C ILE A 47 -10.38 -1.98 -6.25
N ILE A 48 -9.56 -1.35 -5.39
CA ILE A 48 -8.12 -1.63 -5.31
C ILE A 48 -7.87 -3.03 -4.75
N VAL A 49 -8.53 -3.40 -3.64
CA VAL A 49 -8.41 -4.72 -3.00
C VAL A 49 -8.79 -5.83 -3.97
N ASP A 50 -9.92 -5.71 -4.65
CA ASP A 50 -10.38 -6.68 -5.66
C ASP A 50 -9.39 -6.78 -6.83
N GLY A 51 -8.82 -5.65 -7.26
CA GLY A 51 -7.78 -5.63 -8.28
C GLY A 51 -6.51 -6.38 -7.86
N LEU A 52 -6.01 -6.14 -6.65
CA LEU A 52 -4.85 -6.86 -6.11
C LEU A 52 -5.14 -8.36 -5.96
N ASN A 53 -6.31 -8.70 -5.42
CA ASN A 53 -6.70 -10.08 -5.17
C ASN A 53 -7.02 -10.89 -6.43
N SER A 54 -7.51 -10.24 -7.48
CA SER A 54 -7.73 -10.87 -8.79
C SER A 54 -6.43 -11.03 -9.60
N GLY A 55 -5.35 -10.37 -9.17
CA GLY A 55 -4.07 -10.39 -9.87
C GLY A 55 -4.12 -9.68 -11.22
N ILE A 56 -5.02 -8.71 -11.43
CA ILE A 56 -5.07 -7.90 -12.67
C ILE A 56 -3.85 -6.97 -12.80
N TYR A 57 -3.17 -6.68 -11.68
CA TYR A 57 -1.92 -5.94 -11.62
C TYR A 57 -0.74 -6.90 -11.78
N LYS A 58 -0.07 -6.84 -12.94
CA LYS A 58 0.87 -7.88 -13.38
C LYS A 58 2.31 -7.54 -13.07
N ASN A 59 2.68 -6.26 -13.18
CA ASN A 59 4.03 -5.81 -12.86
C ASN A 59 4.13 -5.40 -11.39
N GLU A 60 5.37 -5.32 -10.91
CA GLU A 60 5.68 -4.93 -9.52
C GLU A 60 5.16 -3.53 -9.20
N ASP A 61 5.41 -2.56 -10.08
CA ASP A 61 5.04 -1.15 -9.88
C ASP A 61 3.55 -0.97 -9.62
N GLU A 62 2.69 -1.62 -10.40
CA GLU A 62 1.23 -1.59 -10.22
C GLU A 62 0.83 -2.12 -8.84
N ARG A 63 1.45 -3.22 -8.39
CA ARG A 63 1.15 -3.82 -7.08
C ARG A 63 1.66 -2.93 -5.95
N VAL A 64 2.87 -2.40 -6.07
CA VAL A 64 3.47 -1.44 -5.13
C VAL A 64 2.59 -0.21 -4.99
N SER A 65 2.12 0.38 -6.10
CA SER A 65 1.18 1.51 -6.09
C SER A 65 -0.15 1.17 -5.42
N GLY A 66 -0.67 -0.04 -5.63
CA GLY A 66 -1.84 -0.56 -4.92
C GLY A 66 -1.63 -0.64 -3.41
N TYR A 67 -0.53 -1.27 -2.96
CA TYR A 67 -0.18 -1.37 -1.54
C TYR A 67 0.08 -0.01 -0.91
N TRP A 68 0.73 0.91 -1.64
CA TRP A 68 1.00 2.27 -1.16
C TRP A 68 -0.29 3.05 -0.98
N SER A 69 -1.18 3.05 -1.97
CA SER A 69 -2.44 3.80 -1.91
C SER A 69 -3.32 3.31 -0.76
N LEU A 70 -3.50 1.99 -0.62
CA LEU A 70 -4.24 1.42 0.51
C LEU A 70 -3.63 1.76 1.88
N SER A 71 -2.32 2.01 1.97
CA SER A 71 -1.70 2.36 3.26
C SER A 71 -2.13 3.72 3.78
N LYS A 72 -2.73 4.54 2.91
CA LYS A 72 -3.18 5.90 3.21
C LYS A 72 -4.56 5.95 3.85
N ILE A 73 -5.33 4.87 3.76
CA ILE A 73 -6.72 4.85 4.20
C ILE A 73 -6.88 4.64 5.71
N GLY A 74 -5.86 4.14 6.41
CA GLY A 74 -5.93 3.93 7.86
C GLY A 74 -6.92 2.84 8.29
N ASN A 75 -7.46 2.05 7.35
CA ASN A 75 -8.41 1.00 7.67
C ASN A 75 -7.70 -0.25 8.20
N ARG A 76 -7.76 -0.48 9.51
CA ARG A 76 -7.12 -1.63 10.17
C ARG A 76 -7.70 -2.98 9.74
N THR A 77 -8.88 -3.03 9.13
CA THR A 77 -9.41 -4.31 8.60
C THR A 77 -8.55 -4.85 7.45
N LEU A 78 -7.77 -3.99 6.79
CA LEU A 78 -6.85 -4.38 5.70
C LEU A 78 -5.61 -5.15 6.19
N ILE A 79 -5.32 -5.21 7.50
CA ILE A 79 -4.17 -5.96 8.03
C ILE A 79 -4.15 -7.41 7.54
N ALA A 80 -5.33 -8.05 7.45
CA ALA A 80 -5.45 -9.43 6.96
C ALA A 80 -5.05 -9.54 5.48
N GLU A 81 -5.48 -8.59 4.64
CA GLU A 81 -5.12 -8.53 3.22
C GLU A 81 -3.63 -8.22 3.03
N TYR A 82 -3.07 -7.27 3.78
CA TYR A 82 -1.62 -7.02 3.77
C TYR A 82 -0.80 -8.25 4.17
N LYS A 83 -1.21 -9.01 5.18
CA LYS A 83 -0.56 -10.27 5.55
C LYS A 83 -0.63 -11.31 4.43
N LYS A 84 -1.74 -11.36 3.69
CA LYS A 84 -1.89 -12.25 2.52
C LYS A 84 -0.96 -11.83 1.39
N TRP A 85 -0.95 -10.56 1.00
CA TRP A 85 -0.05 -10.05 -0.03
C TRP A 85 1.42 -10.17 0.38
N LEU A 86 1.75 -9.98 1.67
CA LEU A 86 3.11 -10.15 2.17
C LEU A 86 3.63 -11.57 1.94
N ARG A 87 2.80 -12.59 2.18
CA ARG A 87 3.17 -13.99 1.90
C ARG A 87 3.45 -14.20 0.41
N THR A 88 2.59 -13.66 -0.46
CA THR A 88 2.76 -13.77 -1.91
C THR A 88 4.05 -13.08 -2.39
N GLU A 89 4.29 -11.84 -2.00
CA GLU A 89 5.48 -11.11 -2.43
C GLU A 89 6.77 -11.66 -1.81
N LEU A 90 6.70 -12.23 -0.60
CA LEU A 90 7.81 -12.94 0.01
C LEU A 90 8.16 -14.22 -0.76
N GLN A 91 7.17 -14.98 -1.24
CA GLN A 91 7.39 -16.15 -2.10
C GLN A 91 8.02 -15.77 -3.44
N ASN A 92 7.71 -14.58 -3.95
CA ASN A 92 8.31 -14.03 -5.17
C ASN A 92 9.67 -13.37 -4.94
N GLU A 93 10.18 -13.37 -3.70
CA GLU A 93 11.41 -12.67 -3.28
C GLU A 93 11.44 -11.19 -3.67
N ASN A 94 10.25 -10.55 -3.72
CA ASN A 94 10.10 -9.19 -4.17
C ASN A 94 10.37 -8.19 -3.04
N GLY A 95 11.64 -7.80 -2.86
CA GLY A 95 12.07 -6.92 -1.78
C GLY A 95 11.38 -5.55 -1.74
N ILE A 96 11.05 -4.98 -2.90
CA ILE A 96 10.43 -3.65 -3.03
C ILE A 96 8.96 -3.71 -2.62
N ALA A 97 8.20 -4.67 -3.15
CA ALA A 97 6.80 -4.88 -2.79
C ALA A 97 6.66 -5.29 -1.32
N VAL A 98 7.55 -6.16 -0.83
CA VAL A 98 7.62 -6.52 0.58
C VAL A 98 7.85 -5.28 1.44
N PHE A 99 8.81 -4.43 1.11
CA PHE A 99 9.04 -3.18 1.85
C PHE A 99 7.80 -2.30 1.91
N GLN A 100 7.12 -2.10 0.77
CA GLN A 100 5.91 -1.29 0.72
C GLN A 100 4.76 -1.87 1.57
N ILE A 101 4.62 -3.20 1.61
CA ILE A 101 3.65 -3.87 2.48
C ILE A 101 4.01 -3.69 3.95
N LEU A 102 5.29 -3.83 4.33
CA LEU A 102 5.74 -3.61 5.72
C LEU A 102 5.47 -2.16 6.16
N ILE A 103 5.68 -1.16 5.29
CA ILE A 103 5.27 0.24 5.55
C ILE A 103 3.76 0.35 5.76
N GLY A 104 2.97 -0.34 4.93
CA GLY A 104 1.52 -0.35 5.05
C GLY A 104 1.05 -0.90 6.40
N LEU A 105 1.65 -2.01 6.84
CA LEU A 105 1.39 -2.61 8.16
C LEU A 105 1.81 -1.67 9.29
N ASP A 106 3.01 -1.08 9.23
CA ASP A 106 3.52 -0.13 10.24
C ASP A 106 2.57 1.07 10.41
N ARG A 107 2.01 1.59 9.30
CA ARG A 107 1.00 2.67 9.30
C ARG A 107 -0.34 2.26 9.90
N LEU A 108 -0.66 0.97 9.91
CA LEU A 108 -1.86 0.41 10.54
C LEU A 108 -1.61 -0.01 12.00
N GLU A 109 -0.54 0.52 12.62
CA GLU A 109 -0.10 0.23 13.98
C GLU A 109 0.33 -1.23 14.20
N GLU A 110 0.76 -1.91 13.14
CA GLU A 110 1.38 -3.24 13.22
C GLU A 110 2.89 -3.11 13.02
N PRO A 111 3.72 -3.19 14.09
CA PRO A 111 5.17 -3.02 13.99
C PRO A 111 5.78 -4.18 13.19
N ALA A 112 5.91 -3.95 11.89
CA ALA A 112 6.29 -4.95 10.90
C ALA A 112 7.81 -5.02 10.69
N PHE A 113 8.52 -3.93 11.01
CA PHE A 113 9.96 -3.86 10.94
C PHE A 113 10.62 -4.32 12.24
N ASN A 114 11.80 -4.94 12.13
CA ASN A 114 12.59 -5.30 13.30
C ASN A 114 13.12 -4.04 14.00
N GLU A 115 12.97 -3.96 15.32
CA GLU A 115 13.41 -2.81 16.13
C GLU A 115 14.93 -2.58 16.05
N ASN A 116 15.71 -3.64 15.81
CA ASN A 116 17.17 -3.60 15.75
C ASN A 116 17.71 -3.44 14.32
N ARG A 117 16.88 -3.03 13.34
CA ARG A 117 17.33 -2.88 11.94
C ARG A 117 18.23 -1.65 11.75
N THR A 118 19.22 -1.77 10.87
CA THR A 118 20.28 -0.77 10.66
C THR A 118 19.99 0.28 9.58
N GLY A 119 18.88 0.17 8.86
CA GLY A 119 18.45 1.07 7.79
C GLY A 119 16.95 0.90 7.52
N ARG A 120 16.30 1.72 6.68
CA ARG A 120 14.88 1.56 6.24
C ARG A 120 14.72 1.83 4.74
N GLY A 121 15.62 1.28 3.94
CA GLY A 121 15.67 1.50 2.49
C GLY A 121 14.82 0.51 1.69
N VAL A 122 14.16 1.01 0.64
CA VAL A 122 13.40 0.18 -0.30
C VAL A 122 14.27 -0.86 -1.03
N HIS A 123 15.54 -0.53 -1.29
CA HIS A 123 16.51 -1.41 -1.94
C HIS A 123 17.26 -2.35 -0.98
N GLU A 124 16.94 -2.33 0.32
CA GLU A 124 17.52 -3.26 1.30
C GLU A 124 16.82 -4.63 1.26
N THR A 125 16.79 -5.27 0.08
CA THR A 125 16.00 -6.49 -0.19
C THR A 125 16.18 -7.57 0.87
N GLU A 126 17.41 -7.92 1.23
CA GLU A 126 17.65 -8.97 2.24
C GLU A 126 17.05 -8.63 3.61
N LEU A 127 17.16 -7.37 4.04
CA LEU A 127 16.56 -6.90 5.30
C LEU A 127 15.03 -6.92 5.22
N ASN A 128 14.48 -6.46 4.10
CA ASN A 128 13.02 -6.42 3.90
C ASN A 128 12.42 -7.83 3.89
N LEU A 129 13.06 -8.79 3.22
CA LEU A 129 12.63 -10.20 3.23
C LEU A 129 12.79 -10.85 4.61
N LYS A 130 13.87 -10.52 5.36
CA LYS A 130 14.07 -11.00 6.73
C LYS A 130 12.97 -10.51 7.67
N ASP A 131 12.66 -9.22 7.61
CA ASP A 131 11.61 -8.62 8.44
C ASP A 131 10.24 -9.22 8.13
N ALA A 132 9.93 -9.44 6.84
CA ALA A 132 8.70 -10.12 6.42
C ALA A 132 8.57 -11.55 6.98
N LYS A 133 9.66 -12.33 6.92
CA LYS A 133 9.68 -13.69 7.49
C LYS A 133 9.42 -13.67 8.99
N LEU A 134 10.08 -12.77 9.73
CA LEU A 134 9.90 -12.63 11.17
C LEU A 134 8.48 -12.16 11.53
N TYR A 135 7.94 -11.20 10.78
CA TYR A 135 6.60 -10.68 11.01
C TYR A 135 5.53 -11.76 10.83
N LEU A 136 5.64 -12.59 9.80
CA LEU A 136 4.69 -13.67 9.50
C LEU A 136 4.77 -14.88 10.45
N GLN A 137 5.80 -14.94 11.31
CA GLN A 137 5.95 -15.97 12.35
C GLN A 137 5.32 -15.60 13.69
N LYS A 138 4.93 -14.33 13.87
CA LYS A 138 4.20 -13.83 15.05
C LYS A 138 2.73 -14.26 14.99
#